data_AF-A0A9P4I5I7-F1
#
_entry.id   AF-A0A9P4I5I7-F1
#
_cell.length_a   1.000
_cell.length_b   1.000
_cell.length_c   1.000
_cell.angle_alpha   90.00
_cell.angle_beta   90.00
_cell.angle_gamma   90.00
#
_symmetry.space_group_name_H-M   'P 1'
#
loop_
_entity.id
_entity.type
_entity.pdbx_description
1 polymer ?
#
loop_
_entity_poly.entity_id
_entity_poly.type
_entity_poly.pdbx_seq_one_letter_code
_entity_poly.pdbx_strand_id
1 'polypeptide(L)'
;MAETGNRTQTWYNRYDRKRADLYPVEDRNRLEWDQGDKAGLIKEFLNVGTIVELDPPIDFRHSLLQAFLNAGDIHILAADTLNGNHERGRMAGTNTDFIMMDDRQDATGTHVSTRVWDSPGKGGYLDYPPEGTSIFTHIMSMREFFKRLNGNRQAQQADKRIIFCPGLSPTGALVLAGTASKRIAPSLRDFLSQYLLCRAYFRISLDAIFRLEFHIPYYALRRDGRPYQGDIILNGERQKLRKCKLLPLSTPGSYDKDYHYYEANVSLLVTGIDEWFWQAYCLIDSYFSPKYNPKRHFERPKWVDPCTGTRPLEFPHWNPREFFLAVLSARLDQATREWRALIDTFDGRMSAYVRLLSLDFII
;
A
#
# COMPACT_ATOMS: atom_id res chain seq x y z
N MET A 1 -20.31 -13.42 21.90
CA MET A 1 -19.15 -12.89 22.66
C MET A 1 -18.10 -13.96 23.03
N ALA A 2 -18.18 -15.21 22.54
CA ALA A 2 -17.24 -16.28 22.92
C ALA A 2 -16.04 -16.49 21.97
N GLU A 3 -16.03 -15.91 20.75
CA GLU A 3 -14.95 -16.14 19.76
C GLU A 3 -13.75 -15.19 19.89
N THR A 4 -13.90 -14.03 20.52
CA THR A 4 -12.84 -13.01 20.64
C THR A 4 -11.73 -13.41 21.61
N GLY A 5 -12.04 -14.24 22.62
CA GLY A 5 -11.05 -14.78 23.56
C GLY A 5 -10.02 -15.69 22.89
N ASN A 6 -10.43 -16.45 21.86
CA ASN A 6 -9.55 -17.41 21.18
C ASN A 6 -8.47 -16.72 20.33
N ARG A 7 -8.83 -15.66 19.58
CA ARG A 7 -7.86 -14.96 18.70
C ARG A 7 -6.81 -14.17 19.48
N THR A 8 -7.23 -13.52 20.57
CA THR A 8 -6.33 -12.78 21.46
C THR A 8 -5.33 -13.73 22.12
N GLN A 9 -5.81 -14.87 22.64
CA GLN A 9 -4.93 -15.89 23.21
C GLN A 9 -4.00 -16.51 22.16
N THR A 10 -4.50 -16.77 20.96
CA THR A 10 -3.69 -17.28 19.83
C THR A 10 -2.56 -16.31 19.51
N TRP A 11 -2.85 -15.00 19.51
CA TRP A 11 -1.84 -13.98 19.28
C TRP A 11 -0.73 -14.02 20.32
N TYR A 12 -1.09 -13.96 21.61
CA TYR A 12 -0.12 -13.99 22.70
C TYR A 12 0.74 -15.25 22.68
N ASN A 13 0.12 -16.40 22.38
CA ASN A 13 0.84 -17.68 22.35
C ASN A 13 1.83 -17.78 21.17
N ARG A 14 1.57 -17.10 20.05
CA ARG A 14 2.34 -17.29 18.80
C ARG A 14 3.26 -16.13 18.41
N TYR A 15 2.88 -14.90 18.71
CA TYR A 15 3.48 -13.71 18.10
C TYR A 15 4.05 -12.70 19.09
N ASP A 16 3.74 -12.82 20.39
CA ASP A 16 4.24 -11.90 21.42
C ASP A 16 5.74 -12.12 21.73
N ARG A 17 6.17 -13.38 21.68
CA ARG A 17 7.57 -13.76 21.90
C ARG A 17 8.39 -13.63 20.63
N LYS A 18 9.62 -13.13 20.79
CA LYS A 18 10.64 -13.05 19.75
C LYS A 18 11.01 -14.46 19.25
N ARG A 19 10.86 -14.70 17.94
CA ARG A 19 11.18 -15.97 17.25
C ARG A 19 12.36 -15.77 16.29
N ALA A 20 13.47 -15.31 16.86
CA ALA A 20 14.66 -14.89 16.11
C ALA A 20 15.26 -15.99 15.22
N ASP A 21 15.03 -17.26 15.56
CA ASP A 21 15.40 -18.45 14.79
C ASP A 21 14.70 -18.52 13.42
N LEU A 22 13.50 -17.94 13.30
CA LEU A 22 12.72 -17.96 12.06
C LEU A 22 13.07 -16.82 11.10
N TYR A 23 13.71 -15.76 11.58
CA TYR A 23 13.96 -14.54 10.81
C TYR A 23 14.87 -14.75 9.59
N PRO A 24 15.97 -15.54 9.64
CA PRO A 24 16.81 -15.77 8.47
C PRO A 24 16.05 -16.48 7.35
N VAL A 25 15.21 -17.46 7.71
CA VAL A 25 14.39 -18.20 6.75
C VAL A 25 13.37 -17.28 6.10
N GLU A 26 12.74 -16.40 6.88
CA GLU A 26 11.74 -15.48 6.35
C GLU A 26 12.31 -14.46 5.36
N ASP A 27 13.52 -13.96 5.61
CA ASP A 27 14.12 -12.94 4.74
C ASP A 27 14.84 -13.52 3.51
N ARG A 28 15.33 -14.76 3.61
CA ARG A 28 16.17 -15.40 2.57
C ARG A 28 15.44 -16.42 1.70
N ASN A 29 14.40 -17.08 2.20
CA ASN A 29 13.67 -18.10 1.45
C ASN A 29 12.69 -17.44 0.46
N ARG A 30 13.23 -16.93 -0.65
CA ARG A 30 12.49 -16.23 -1.72
C ARG A 30 11.98 -17.19 -2.77
N LEU A 31 11.09 -16.71 -3.62
CA LEU A 31 10.67 -17.44 -4.81
C LEU A 31 11.88 -17.73 -5.70
N GLU A 32 11.91 -18.91 -6.29
CA GLU A 32 12.98 -19.36 -7.19
C GLU A 32 12.54 -19.09 -8.63
N TRP A 33 13.29 -18.24 -9.33
CA TRP A 33 13.03 -17.88 -10.73
C TRP A 33 14.33 -17.44 -11.39
N ASP A 34 14.42 -17.64 -12.71
CA ASP A 34 15.60 -17.27 -13.49
C ASP A 34 15.63 -15.78 -13.78
N GLN A 35 16.78 -15.14 -13.56
CA GLN A 35 16.90 -13.69 -13.75
C GLN A 35 16.61 -13.29 -15.21
N GLY A 36 15.68 -12.36 -15.39
CA GLY A 36 15.20 -11.95 -16.71
C GLY A 36 14.00 -12.76 -17.22
N ASP A 37 13.68 -13.91 -16.61
CA ASP A 37 12.47 -14.68 -16.92
C ASP A 37 11.25 -14.10 -16.20
N LYS A 38 10.63 -13.08 -16.84
CA LYS A 38 9.39 -12.47 -16.34
C LYS A 38 8.25 -13.49 -16.22
N ALA A 39 8.13 -14.41 -17.19
CA ALA A 39 7.03 -15.35 -17.23
C ALA A 39 7.16 -16.38 -16.10
N GLY A 40 8.38 -16.90 -15.88
CA GLY A 40 8.70 -17.78 -14.76
C GLY A 40 8.42 -17.14 -13.41
N LEU A 41 8.88 -15.89 -13.20
CA LEU A 41 8.59 -15.15 -11.97
C LEU A 41 7.08 -15.00 -11.71
N ILE A 42 6.32 -14.55 -12.71
CA ILE A 42 4.87 -14.35 -12.56
C ILE A 42 4.20 -15.68 -12.26
N LYS A 43 4.56 -16.75 -12.97
CA LYS A 43 4.02 -18.08 -12.76
C LYS A 43 4.30 -18.58 -11.34
N GLU A 44 5.53 -18.45 -10.86
CA GLU A 44 5.93 -18.89 -9.52
C GLU A 44 5.19 -18.09 -8.44
N PHE A 45 5.14 -16.76 -8.57
CA PHE A 45 4.44 -15.89 -7.64
C PHE A 45 2.93 -16.15 -7.58
N LEU A 46 2.29 -16.44 -8.72
CA LEU A 46 0.86 -16.71 -8.74
C LEU A 46 0.52 -18.10 -8.17
N ASN A 47 1.37 -19.11 -8.40
CA ASN A 47 1.13 -20.50 -7.98
C ASN A 47 1.59 -20.83 -6.55
N VAL A 48 2.40 -19.99 -5.92
CA VAL A 48 2.91 -20.25 -4.56
C VAL A 48 1.78 -20.51 -3.57
N GLY A 49 1.84 -21.66 -2.89
CA GLY A 49 0.85 -22.08 -1.89
C GLY A 49 -0.53 -22.43 -2.45
N THR A 50 -0.68 -22.61 -3.77
CA THR A 50 -1.92 -23.10 -4.38
C THR A 50 -1.96 -24.63 -4.36
N ILE A 51 -3.16 -25.20 -4.20
CA ILE A 51 -3.38 -26.65 -4.28
C ILE A 51 -3.99 -26.92 -5.65
N VAL A 52 -3.16 -27.42 -6.58
CA VAL A 52 -3.49 -27.51 -8.02
C VAL A 52 -4.76 -28.32 -8.28
N GLU A 53 -5.04 -29.33 -7.45
CA GLU A 53 -6.18 -30.24 -7.61
C GLU A 53 -7.51 -29.66 -7.14
N LEU A 54 -7.49 -28.68 -6.23
CA LEU A 54 -8.70 -28.14 -5.58
C LEU A 54 -9.01 -26.72 -6.03
N ASP A 55 -8.01 -25.99 -6.48
CA ASP A 55 -8.17 -24.61 -6.90
C ASP A 55 -8.60 -24.49 -8.37
N PRO A 56 -9.37 -23.46 -8.73
CA PRO A 56 -9.63 -23.14 -10.14
C PRO A 56 -8.32 -22.98 -10.95
N PRO A 57 -8.33 -23.26 -12.26
CA PRO A 57 -7.15 -23.03 -13.11
C PRO A 57 -6.63 -21.60 -12.99
N ILE A 58 -5.31 -21.43 -13.09
CA ILE A 58 -4.65 -20.13 -12.91
C ILE A 58 -5.19 -19.06 -13.86
N ASP A 59 -5.60 -19.42 -15.07
CA ASP A 59 -6.16 -18.46 -16.04
C ASP A 59 -7.45 -17.77 -15.55
N PHE A 60 -8.15 -18.39 -14.60
CA PHE A 60 -9.35 -17.82 -13.97
C PHE A 60 -9.03 -17.11 -12.64
N ARG A 61 -7.86 -17.36 -12.06
CA ARG A 61 -7.44 -16.76 -10.79
C ARG A 61 -6.47 -15.63 -11.04
N HIS A 62 -6.67 -14.50 -10.36
CA HIS A 62 -5.70 -13.40 -10.43
C HIS A 62 -5.42 -12.88 -11.86
N SER A 63 -6.31 -13.09 -12.83
CA SER A 63 -6.08 -12.71 -14.24
C SER A 63 -5.75 -11.21 -14.41
N LEU A 64 -6.43 -10.35 -13.65
CA LEU A 64 -6.11 -8.91 -13.60
C LEU A 64 -4.71 -8.65 -13.03
N LEU A 65 -4.30 -9.37 -11.99
CA LEU A 65 -2.96 -9.26 -11.43
C LEU A 65 -1.90 -9.79 -12.40
N GLN A 66 -2.16 -10.90 -13.09
CA GLN A 66 -1.26 -11.43 -14.10
C GLN A 66 -1.06 -10.43 -15.24
N ALA A 67 -2.14 -9.85 -15.77
CA ALA A 67 -2.07 -8.80 -16.79
C ALA A 67 -1.29 -7.58 -16.29
N PHE A 68 -1.53 -7.18 -15.04
CA PHE A 68 -0.84 -6.06 -14.39
C PHE A 68 0.67 -6.32 -14.23
N LEU A 69 1.07 -7.50 -13.75
CA LEU A 69 2.49 -7.88 -13.62
C LEU A 69 3.17 -8.01 -14.99
N ASN A 70 2.46 -8.51 -16.00
CA ASN A 70 2.97 -8.61 -17.37
C ASN A 70 3.30 -7.25 -17.99
N ALA A 71 2.60 -6.18 -17.58
CA ALA A 71 2.91 -4.81 -18.00
C ALA A 71 4.17 -4.23 -17.33
N GLY A 72 4.73 -4.90 -16.32
CA GLY A 72 5.95 -4.48 -15.63
C GLY A 72 7.22 -4.72 -16.42
N ASP A 73 8.23 -3.88 -16.14
CA ASP A 73 9.57 -3.98 -16.72
C ASP A 73 10.47 -4.92 -15.90
N ILE A 74 10.77 -6.10 -16.46
CA ILE A 74 11.63 -7.10 -15.83
C ILE A 74 13.10 -6.69 -15.79
N HIS A 75 13.54 -5.78 -16.65
CA HIS A 75 14.94 -5.34 -16.70
C HIS A 75 15.35 -4.58 -15.43
N ILE A 76 14.39 -4.08 -14.64
CA ILE A 76 14.66 -3.53 -13.31
C ILE A 76 15.21 -4.60 -12.36
N LEU A 77 14.83 -5.87 -12.56
CA LEU A 77 15.25 -7.00 -11.73
C LEU A 77 16.56 -7.66 -12.21
N ALA A 78 17.10 -7.24 -13.35
CA ALA A 78 18.36 -7.75 -13.88
C ALA A 78 19.56 -7.12 -13.14
N ALA A 79 20.54 -7.95 -12.78
CA ALA A 79 21.78 -7.52 -12.14
C ALA A 79 22.69 -6.89 -13.19
N ASP A 80 23.10 -5.66 -12.93
CA ASP A 80 24.27 -4.98 -13.51
C ASP A 80 24.45 -4.98 -15.04
N THR A 81 23.37 -4.94 -15.83
CA THR A 81 23.50 -4.67 -17.26
C THR A 81 23.38 -3.17 -17.57
N LEU A 82 24.54 -2.60 -17.90
CA LEU A 82 24.84 -1.34 -18.59
C LEU A 82 25.13 -0.11 -17.71
N ASN A 83 26.44 0.10 -17.49
CA ASN A 83 27.15 1.37 -17.59
C ASN A 83 26.25 2.61 -17.83
N GLY A 84 25.96 3.34 -16.76
CA GLY A 84 26.01 4.80 -16.61
C GLY A 84 25.32 5.76 -17.59
N ASN A 85 24.85 5.36 -18.78
CA ASN A 85 24.60 6.30 -19.87
C ASN A 85 23.19 6.25 -20.50
N HIS A 86 22.32 5.30 -20.10
CA HIS A 86 20.95 5.25 -20.66
C HIS A 86 19.86 5.91 -19.82
N GLU A 87 20.16 6.39 -18.60
CA GLU A 87 19.13 7.00 -17.73
C GLU A 87 18.73 8.43 -18.14
N ARG A 88 19.39 9.05 -19.13
CA ARG A 88 19.03 10.41 -19.61
C ARG A 88 18.02 10.44 -20.77
N GLY A 89 17.62 9.29 -21.33
CA GLY A 89 16.89 9.24 -22.61
C GLY A 89 15.37 9.03 -22.54
N ARG A 90 14.79 8.70 -21.39
CA ARG A 90 13.33 8.51 -21.23
C ARG A 90 12.79 9.28 -20.02
N MET A 91 13.07 10.57 -19.97
CA MET A 91 12.39 11.52 -19.07
C MET A 91 11.43 12.39 -19.87
N ALA A 92 10.45 11.77 -20.50
CA ALA A 92 9.33 12.49 -21.12
C ALA A 92 8.06 11.65 -21.03
N GLY A 93 7.28 11.88 -19.97
CA GLY A 93 5.88 11.45 -19.88
C GLY A 93 5.55 10.53 -18.71
N THR A 94 4.99 11.12 -17.65
CA THR A 94 4.09 10.53 -16.65
C THR A 94 4.70 9.66 -15.53
N ASN A 95 4.48 10.09 -14.28
CA ASN A 95 4.76 9.42 -13.00
C ASN A 95 6.09 8.65 -12.90
N THR A 96 7.08 9.30 -12.32
CA THR A 96 8.24 8.62 -11.73
C THR A 96 7.78 7.62 -10.67
N ASP A 97 7.91 6.33 -10.97
CA ASP A 97 7.70 5.20 -10.07
C ASP A 97 8.64 5.29 -8.86
N PHE A 98 8.20 6.00 -7.83
CA PHE A 98 8.92 6.10 -6.57
C PHE A 98 8.20 5.33 -5.49
N ILE A 99 8.98 4.69 -4.64
CA ILE A 99 8.48 4.03 -3.44
C ILE A 99 9.17 4.58 -2.22
N MET A 100 8.43 4.60 -1.13
CA MET A 100 8.94 4.97 0.17
C MET A 100 9.20 3.73 0.98
N MET A 101 10.34 3.72 1.67
CA MET A 101 10.68 2.65 2.58
C MET A 101 11.22 3.23 3.88
N ASP A 102 10.70 2.75 4.99
CA ASP A 102 11.12 3.08 6.36
C ASP A 102 11.43 1.78 7.11
N ASP A 103 12.72 1.49 7.27
CA ASP A 103 13.25 0.41 8.10
C ASP A 103 13.70 0.98 9.45
N ARG A 104 13.24 0.36 10.54
CA ARG A 104 13.55 0.78 11.89
C ARG A 104 13.97 -0.39 12.78
N GLN A 105 14.82 -0.07 13.75
CA GLN A 105 15.24 -0.96 14.82
C GLN A 105 14.66 -0.50 16.15
N ASP A 106 14.15 -1.44 16.94
CA ASP A 106 13.76 -1.13 18.32
C ASP A 106 15.00 -1.12 19.20
N ALA A 107 15.30 0.04 19.80
CA ALA A 107 16.45 0.21 20.69
C ALA A 107 16.39 -0.72 21.93
N THR A 108 15.20 -1.17 22.31
CA THR A 108 14.99 -2.07 23.46
C THR A 108 15.11 -3.56 23.10
N GLY A 109 15.14 -3.89 21.80
CA GLY A 109 14.91 -5.25 21.32
C GLY A 109 16.07 -6.23 21.41
N THR A 110 17.23 -5.82 21.91
CA THR A 110 18.41 -6.68 22.03
C THR A 110 18.41 -7.56 23.28
N HIS A 111 17.67 -7.19 24.33
CA HIS A 111 17.80 -7.82 25.66
C HIS A 111 16.54 -8.48 26.22
N VAL A 112 15.39 -8.37 25.54
CA VAL A 112 14.11 -8.90 26.03
C VAL A 112 13.43 -9.80 24.98
N SER A 113 12.71 -10.82 25.45
CA SER A 113 12.01 -11.78 24.60
C SER A 113 10.56 -11.36 24.27
N THR A 114 10.00 -10.43 25.05
CA THR A 114 8.66 -9.86 24.89
C THR A 114 8.76 -8.33 24.93
N ARG A 115 8.01 -7.63 24.07
CA ARG A 115 8.01 -6.15 24.08
C ARG A 115 7.24 -5.66 25.30
N VAL A 116 7.78 -4.66 25.98
CA VAL A 116 7.07 -3.93 27.03
C VAL A 116 6.41 -2.73 26.38
N TRP A 117 5.09 -2.70 26.39
CA TRP A 117 4.27 -1.65 25.78
C TRP A 117 4.01 -0.49 26.76
N ASP A 118 4.99 -0.15 27.60
CA ASP A 118 4.89 0.94 28.56
C ASP A 118 5.61 2.16 28.02
N SER A 119 5.03 3.34 28.22
CA SER A 119 5.66 4.60 27.81
C SER A 119 5.37 5.71 28.79
N PRO A 120 6.35 6.58 29.09
CA PRO A 120 6.16 7.65 30.05
C PRO A 120 5.17 8.69 29.51
N GLY A 121 4.05 8.90 30.22
CA GLY A 121 3.07 9.94 29.88
C GLY A 121 1.63 9.55 30.23
N LYS A 122 0.74 10.55 30.34
CA LYS A 122 -0.70 10.32 30.65
C LYS A 122 -1.44 9.49 29.59
N GLY A 123 -0.89 9.40 28.37
CA GLY A 123 -1.45 8.64 27.25
C GLY A 123 -0.85 7.26 27.00
N GLY A 124 0.17 6.87 27.78
CA GLY A 124 0.88 5.60 27.61
C GLY A 124 1.48 5.43 26.21
N TYR A 125 1.55 4.17 25.77
CA TYR A 125 2.18 3.78 24.51
C TYR A 125 1.51 4.33 23.25
N LEU A 126 0.19 4.52 23.28
CA LEU A 126 -0.53 5.05 22.12
C LEU A 126 -0.11 6.47 21.78
N ASP A 127 0.19 7.29 22.79
CA ASP A 127 0.63 8.67 22.58
C ASP A 127 2.15 8.77 22.41
N TYR A 128 2.93 7.92 23.11
CA TYR A 128 4.39 8.06 23.20
C TYR A 128 5.15 6.73 23.06
N PRO A 129 5.01 5.97 21.97
CA PRO A 129 5.71 4.70 21.83
C PRO A 129 7.22 4.94 21.88
N PRO A 130 8.02 3.94 22.30
CA PRO A 130 9.47 4.07 22.36
C PRO A 130 10.03 4.56 21.02
N GLU A 131 11.01 5.47 21.10
CA GLU A 131 11.70 5.96 19.92
C GLU A 131 12.31 4.80 19.12
N GLY A 132 12.27 4.95 17.80
CA GLY A 132 12.89 3.98 16.90
C GLY A 132 14.10 4.53 16.19
N THR A 133 15.19 3.77 16.23
CA THR A 133 16.39 4.08 15.45
C THR A 133 16.06 3.88 13.98
N SER A 134 16.08 4.99 13.24
CA SER A 134 15.94 5.01 11.79
C SER A 134 17.18 4.35 11.16
N ILE A 135 17.01 3.11 10.67
CA ILE A 135 18.07 2.41 9.92
C ILE A 135 18.11 2.93 8.49
N PHE A 136 16.93 3.14 7.90
CA PHE A 136 16.82 3.58 6.52
C PHE A 136 15.44 4.20 6.29
N THR A 137 15.40 5.47 5.87
CA THR A 137 14.14 6.17 5.55
C THR A 137 14.33 6.99 4.28
N HIS A 138 13.93 6.45 3.12
CA HIS A 138 14.17 7.11 1.83
C HIS A 138 13.05 6.88 0.82
N ILE A 139 12.93 7.84 -0.09
CA ILE A 139 12.26 7.69 -1.37
C ILE A 139 13.30 7.22 -2.38
N MET A 140 12.96 6.18 -3.13
CA MET A 140 13.91 5.57 -4.06
C MET A 140 13.23 5.14 -5.36
N SER A 141 14.07 4.95 -6.39
CA SER A 141 13.67 4.31 -7.65
C SER A 141 13.36 2.82 -7.46
N MET A 142 12.62 2.23 -8.39
CA MET A 142 12.31 0.79 -8.34
C MET A 142 13.53 -0.12 -8.37
N ARG A 143 14.62 0.31 -9.01
CA ARG A 143 15.90 -0.42 -9.03
C ARG A 143 16.58 -0.41 -7.67
N GLU A 144 16.69 0.76 -7.05
CA GLU A 144 17.23 0.88 -5.68
C GLU A 144 16.37 0.08 -4.69
N PHE A 145 15.05 0.12 -4.87
CA PHE A 145 14.11 -0.66 -4.07
C PHE A 145 14.31 -2.16 -4.19
N PHE A 146 14.44 -2.67 -5.41
CA PHE A 146 14.76 -4.08 -5.64
C PHE A 146 16.09 -4.47 -4.98
N LYS A 147 17.15 -3.67 -5.15
CA LYS A 147 18.46 -3.91 -4.51
C LYS A 147 18.34 -3.92 -2.98
N ARG A 148 17.61 -2.96 -2.40
CA ARG A 148 17.41 -2.86 -0.94
C ARG A 148 16.62 -4.05 -0.41
N LEU A 149 15.55 -4.45 -1.08
CA LEU A 149 14.76 -5.61 -0.68
C LEU A 149 15.51 -6.92 -0.83
N ASN A 150 16.44 -7.04 -1.78
CA ASN A 150 17.35 -8.20 -1.91
C ASN A 150 18.49 -8.22 -0.89
N GLY A 151 18.76 -7.10 -0.23
CA GLY A 151 19.72 -7.07 0.87
C GLY A 151 19.25 -7.89 2.06
N ASN A 152 20.21 -8.37 2.86
CA ASN A 152 19.94 -9.04 4.13
C ASN A 152 19.39 -8.03 5.15
N ARG A 153 18.09 -8.11 5.43
CA ARG A 153 17.37 -7.22 6.36
C ARG A 153 17.86 -7.36 7.79
N GLN A 154 18.23 -8.56 8.22
CA GLN A 154 18.74 -8.80 9.57
C GLN A 154 20.12 -8.19 9.79
N ALA A 155 21.00 -8.27 8.79
CA ALA A 155 22.31 -7.63 8.85
C ALA A 155 22.19 -6.09 8.96
N GLN A 156 21.08 -5.54 8.45
CA GLN A 156 20.72 -4.14 8.57
C GLN A 156 20.01 -3.82 9.91
N GLN A 157 19.72 -4.84 10.73
CA GLN A 157 19.01 -4.71 12.02
C GLN A 157 17.61 -4.09 11.90
N ALA A 158 16.93 -4.29 10.76
CA ALA A 158 15.61 -3.72 10.50
C ALA A 158 14.49 -4.61 11.04
N ASP A 159 14.09 -4.39 12.29
CA ASP A 159 12.98 -5.08 12.97
C ASP A 159 11.63 -4.80 12.30
N LYS A 160 11.37 -3.54 11.98
CA LYS A 160 10.13 -3.05 11.34
C LYS A 160 10.45 -2.50 9.95
N ARG A 161 9.62 -2.83 8.96
CA ARG A 161 9.72 -2.33 7.58
C ARG A 161 8.38 -1.82 7.08
N ILE A 162 8.30 -0.54 6.74
CA ILE A 162 7.11 0.05 6.12
C ILE A 162 7.43 0.37 4.67
N ILE A 163 6.61 -0.15 3.77
CA ILE A 163 6.70 0.07 2.33
C ILE A 163 5.45 0.85 1.94
N PHE A 164 5.61 2.11 1.59
CA PHE A 164 4.52 2.98 1.18
C PHE A 164 4.65 3.31 -0.31
N CYS A 165 3.59 2.98 -1.06
CA CYS A 165 3.56 3.10 -2.51
C CYS A 165 2.37 3.97 -2.96
N PRO A 166 2.62 5.25 -3.28
CA PRO A 166 1.60 6.12 -3.84
C PRO A 166 1.48 5.87 -5.34
N GLY A 167 0.41 5.20 -5.76
CA GLY A 167 0.17 4.79 -7.13
C GLY A 167 1.05 3.62 -7.53
N LEU A 168 0.71 2.42 -7.04
CA LEU A 168 1.45 1.21 -7.38
C LEU A 168 1.49 1.01 -8.90
N SER A 169 2.70 0.92 -9.45
CA SER A 169 2.92 0.64 -10.86
C SER A 169 3.05 -0.86 -11.13
N PRO A 170 2.84 -1.31 -12.38
CA PRO A 170 3.16 -2.67 -12.83
C PRO A 170 4.55 -3.14 -12.42
N THR A 171 5.55 -2.29 -12.62
CA THR A 171 6.94 -2.60 -12.29
C THR A 171 7.18 -2.64 -10.78
N GLY A 172 6.56 -1.74 -10.01
CA GLY A 172 6.61 -1.80 -8.54
C GLY A 172 5.98 -3.09 -8.00
N ALA A 173 4.86 -3.53 -8.55
CA ALA A 173 4.25 -4.82 -8.18
C ALA A 173 5.14 -6.01 -8.56
N LEU A 174 5.82 -5.93 -9.71
CA LEU A 174 6.77 -6.97 -10.12
C LEU A 174 7.99 -7.05 -9.20
N VAL A 175 8.53 -5.90 -8.75
CA VAL A 175 9.60 -5.86 -7.73
C VAL A 175 9.13 -6.50 -6.43
N LEU A 176 7.93 -6.17 -5.96
CA LEU A 176 7.33 -6.76 -4.76
C LEU A 176 7.16 -8.28 -4.90
N ALA A 177 6.68 -8.75 -6.05
CA ALA A 177 6.54 -10.17 -6.34
C ALA A 177 7.90 -10.90 -6.35
N GLY A 178 8.90 -10.36 -7.05
CA GLY A 178 10.23 -10.97 -7.19
C GLY A 178 11.09 -10.94 -5.93
N THR A 179 10.71 -10.16 -4.93
CA THR A 179 11.45 -10.04 -3.66
C THR A 179 10.69 -10.64 -2.47
N ALA A 180 9.50 -11.20 -2.70
CA ALA A 180 8.70 -11.82 -1.66
C ALA A 180 9.35 -13.12 -1.16
N SER A 181 9.28 -13.34 0.15
CA SER A 181 9.56 -14.66 0.74
C SER A 181 8.48 -15.65 0.30
N LYS A 182 8.81 -16.94 0.19
CA LYS A 182 7.84 -18.01 -0.12
C LYS A 182 6.66 -18.00 0.85
N ARG A 183 6.89 -17.58 2.11
CA ARG A 183 5.84 -17.54 3.15
C ARG A 183 4.91 -16.33 3.02
N ILE A 184 5.43 -15.15 2.69
CA ILE A 184 4.64 -13.93 2.52
C ILE A 184 3.98 -13.89 1.13
N ALA A 185 4.58 -14.52 0.12
CA ALA A 185 4.14 -14.43 -1.28
C ALA A 185 2.64 -14.73 -1.50
N PRO A 186 2.03 -15.78 -0.90
CA PRO A 186 0.58 -15.99 -1.03
C PRO A 186 -0.24 -14.82 -0.49
N SER A 187 0.16 -14.26 0.66
CA SER A 187 -0.54 -13.12 1.27
C SER A 187 -0.39 -11.84 0.44
N LEU A 188 0.82 -11.62 -0.09
CA LEU A 188 1.10 -10.48 -0.96
C LEU A 188 0.37 -10.58 -2.31
N ARG A 189 0.32 -11.77 -2.93
CA ARG A 189 -0.44 -12.02 -4.16
C ARG A 189 -1.92 -11.70 -4.00
N ASP A 190 -2.52 -12.22 -2.94
CA ASP A 190 -3.93 -11.96 -2.62
C ASP A 190 -4.16 -10.46 -2.37
N PHE A 191 -3.29 -9.82 -1.59
CA PHE A 191 -3.35 -8.39 -1.31
C PHE A 191 -3.28 -7.53 -2.57
N LEU A 192 -2.32 -7.80 -3.45
CA LEU A 192 -2.19 -7.11 -4.75
C LEU A 192 -3.42 -7.33 -5.62
N SER A 193 -3.98 -8.54 -5.63
CA SER A 193 -5.20 -8.85 -6.36
C SER A 193 -6.39 -8.03 -5.86
N GLN A 194 -6.58 -7.96 -4.55
CA GLN A 194 -7.67 -7.17 -3.94
C GLN A 194 -7.47 -5.66 -4.17
N TYR A 195 -6.22 -5.18 -4.12
CA TYR A 195 -5.90 -3.79 -4.46
C TYR A 195 -6.35 -3.46 -5.89
N LEU A 196 -6.03 -4.33 -6.87
CA LEU A 196 -6.41 -4.11 -8.26
C LEU A 196 -7.92 -4.19 -8.48
N LEU A 197 -8.62 -5.08 -7.78
CA LEU A 197 -10.08 -5.22 -7.85
C LEU A 197 -10.85 -4.03 -7.25
N CYS A 198 -10.19 -3.19 -6.44
CA CYS A 198 -10.78 -2.00 -5.81
C CYS A 198 -12.07 -2.30 -5.01
N ARG A 199 -12.06 -3.40 -4.24
CA ARG A 199 -13.20 -3.82 -3.42
C ARG A 199 -12.93 -3.57 -1.95
N ALA A 200 -13.99 -3.22 -1.22
CA ALA A 200 -13.93 -3.17 0.23
C ALA A 200 -13.67 -4.58 0.77
N TYR A 201 -12.61 -4.74 1.56
CA TYR A 201 -12.20 -6.03 2.07
C TYR A 201 -11.46 -5.87 3.41
N PHE A 202 -11.73 -6.75 4.35
CA PHE A 202 -11.05 -6.80 5.65
C PHE A 202 -10.70 -8.24 5.97
N ARG A 203 -9.47 -8.49 6.40
CA ARG A 203 -9.02 -9.83 6.78
C ARG A 203 -8.08 -9.79 7.97
N ILE A 204 -8.30 -10.74 8.86
CA ILE A 204 -7.37 -11.11 9.92
C ILE A 204 -7.13 -12.62 9.79
N SER A 205 -5.88 -13.01 9.57
CA SER A 205 -5.42 -14.41 9.52
C SER A 205 -4.30 -14.60 10.55
N LEU A 206 -4.39 -15.65 11.37
CA LEU A 206 -3.43 -15.96 12.44
C LEU A 206 -2.85 -17.36 12.24
N ASP A 207 -2.15 -17.54 11.11
CA ASP A 207 -1.62 -18.83 10.68
C ASP A 207 -0.13 -18.96 11.04
N ALA A 208 0.72 -19.42 10.12
CA ALA A 208 2.16 -19.46 10.34
C ALA A 208 2.78 -18.06 10.54
N ILE A 209 2.23 -17.08 9.83
CA ILE A 209 2.45 -15.63 10.00
C ILE A 209 1.11 -14.98 10.30
N PHE A 210 1.13 -13.85 10.99
CA PHE A 210 -0.07 -13.03 11.10
C PHE A 210 -0.26 -12.19 9.83
N ARG A 211 -1.52 -11.93 9.50
CA ARG A 211 -1.95 -11.08 8.38
C ARG A 211 -3.10 -10.20 8.86
N LEU A 212 -2.88 -8.89 8.87
CA LEU A 212 -3.90 -7.87 9.14
C LEU A 212 -4.04 -7.03 7.87
N GLU A 213 -5.22 -7.04 7.27
CA GLU A 213 -5.42 -6.45 5.96
C GLU A 213 -6.73 -5.69 5.85
N PHE A 214 -6.68 -4.56 5.16
CA PHE A 214 -7.87 -3.89 4.67
C PHE A 214 -7.68 -3.27 3.29
N HIS A 215 -8.80 -3.06 2.61
CA HIS A 215 -8.95 -2.31 1.37
C HIS A 215 -10.16 -1.41 1.52
N ILE A 216 -9.98 -0.10 1.33
CA ILE A 216 -11.01 0.91 1.50
C ILE A 216 -11.15 1.67 0.18
N PRO A 217 -12.13 1.29 -0.66
CA PRO A 217 -12.47 2.07 -1.83
C PRO A 217 -13.23 3.34 -1.42
N TYR A 218 -12.98 4.43 -2.12
CA TYR A 218 -13.65 5.72 -1.95
C TYR A 218 -13.66 6.50 -3.26
N TYR A 219 -14.39 7.62 -3.31
CA TYR A 219 -14.32 8.55 -4.43
C TYR A 219 -13.68 9.86 -4.00
N ALA A 220 -12.59 10.24 -4.67
CA ALA A 220 -11.92 11.50 -4.46
C ALA A 220 -12.54 12.58 -5.37
N LEU A 221 -13.07 13.67 -4.82
CA LEU A 221 -13.62 14.79 -5.59
C LEU A 221 -12.52 15.83 -5.86
N ARG A 222 -12.28 16.19 -7.13
CA ARG A 222 -11.29 17.22 -7.48
C ARG A 222 -11.86 18.24 -8.45
N ARG A 223 -11.48 19.50 -8.23
CA ARG A 223 -11.77 20.64 -9.11
C ARG A 223 -10.72 20.73 -10.22
N ASP A 224 -11.12 21.22 -11.39
CA ASP A 224 -10.24 21.42 -12.56
C ASP A 224 -9.52 20.13 -12.98
N GLY A 225 -10.14 19.00 -12.63
CA GLY A 225 -9.60 17.69 -12.90
C GLY A 225 -9.66 17.44 -14.39
N ARG A 226 -8.52 17.49 -15.08
CA ARG A 226 -8.45 16.78 -16.36
C ARG A 226 -8.63 15.29 -16.06
N PRO A 227 -9.30 14.50 -16.91
CA PRO A 227 -9.22 13.06 -16.83
C PRO A 227 -7.74 12.68 -17.01
N TYR A 228 -7.00 12.55 -15.90
CA TYR A 228 -5.62 12.12 -15.94
C TYR A 228 -5.66 10.68 -16.45
N GLN A 229 -5.08 10.48 -17.63
CA GLN A 229 -4.93 9.18 -18.26
C GLN A 229 -3.80 8.43 -17.55
N GLY A 230 -4.07 7.95 -16.33
CA GLY A 230 -3.31 6.87 -15.69
C GLY A 230 -3.58 5.54 -16.40
N ASP A 231 -3.51 5.58 -17.73
CA ASP A 231 -3.84 4.46 -18.58
C ASP A 231 -2.65 3.50 -18.54
N ILE A 232 -2.93 2.26 -18.16
CA ILE A 232 -1.96 1.18 -18.14
C ILE A 232 -2.19 0.34 -19.39
N ILE A 233 -1.12 -0.10 -20.03
CA ILE A 233 -1.24 -1.05 -21.14
C ILE A 233 -1.40 -2.43 -20.53
N LEU A 234 -2.63 -2.95 -20.54
CA LEU A 234 -2.95 -4.31 -20.12
C LEU A 234 -3.30 -5.13 -21.35
N ASN A 235 -2.61 -6.24 -21.56
CA ASN A 235 -2.80 -7.13 -22.73
C ASN A 235 -2.72 -6.40 -24.08
N GLY A 236 -1.85 -5.38 -24.19
CA GLY A 236 -1.70 -4.58 -25.41
C GLY A 236 -2.76 -3.48 -25.60
N GLU A 237 -3.75 -3.40 -24.71
CA GLU A 237 -4.80 -2.38 -24.75
C GLU A 237 -4.60 -1.33 -23.67
N ARG A 238 -4.91 -0.08 -24.03
CA ARG A 238 -4.87 1.05 -23.10
C ARG A 238 -6.08 0.99 -22.18
N GLN A 239 -5.88 0.61 -20.93
CA GLN A 239 -6.95 0.44 -19.93
C GLN A 239 -6.75 1.37 -18.73
N LYS A 240 -7.85 1.88 -18.20
CA LYS A 240 -7.84 2.65 -16.95
C LYS A 240 -7.92 1.71 -15.77
N LEU A 241 -6.98 1.81 -14.83
CA LEU A 241 -7.03 1.03 -13.59
C LEU A 241 -8.23 1.42 -12.72
N ARG A 242 -8.67 2.67 -12.82
CA ARG A 242 -9.72 3.27 -11.99
C ARG A 242 -10.64 4.16 -12.82
N LYS A 243 -11.90 4.27 -12.41
CA LYS A 243 -12.87 5.14 -13.07
C LYS A 243 -12.67 6.61 -12.69
N CYS A 244 -12.97 7.49 -13.62
CA CYS A 244 -13.05 8.94 -13.42
C CYS A 244 -14.28 9.43 -14.18
N LYS A 245 -15.12 10.22 -13.52
CA LYS A 245 -16.36 10.74 -14.11
C LYS A 245 -16.56 12.20 -13.73
N LEU A 246 -17.19 12.94 -14.64
CA LEU A 246 -17.65 14.29 -14.37
C LEU A 246 -18.80 14.23 -13.35
N LEU A 247 -18.80 15.14 -12.38
CA LEU A 247 -19.92 15.29 -11.46
C LEU A 247 -21.11 15.93 -12.22
N PRO A 248 -22.33 15.34 -12.18
CA PRO A 248 -23.47 15.84 -12.94
C PRO A 248 -24.04 17.15 -12.37
N LEU A 249 -25.08 17.68 -13.04
CA LEU A 249 -25.87 18.85 -12.64
C LEU A 249 -25.06 20.15 -12.48
N SER A 250 -24.07 20.37 -13.35
CA SER A 250 -23.31 21.62 -13.37
C SER A 250 -24.22 22.81 -13.69
N THR A 251 -24.13 23.89 -12.92
CA THR A 251 -24.96 25.09 -13.13
C THR A 251 -24.59 25.79 -14.45
N PRO A 252 -25.57 26.18 -15.30
CA PRO A 252 -25.30 26.99 -16.49
C PRO A 252 -24.56 28.28 -16.12
N GLY A 253 -23.50 28.63 -16.86
CA GLY A 253 -22.68 29.82 -16.59
C GLY A 253 -21.70 29.73 -15.41
N SER A 254 -21.69 28.63 -14.65
CA SER A 254 -20.78 28.44 -13.51
C SER A 254 -19.46 27.79 -13.93
N TYR A 255 -18.36 28.19 -13.27
CA TYR A 255 -17.06 27.50 -13.27
C TYR A 255 -17.10 26.13 -12.56
N ASP A 256 -18.26 25.72 -12.05
CA ASP A 256 -18.51 24.43 -11.40
C ASP A 256 -18.53 23.26 -12.42
N LYS A 257 -18.39 23.52 -13.73
CA LYS A 257 -18.36 22.48 -14.77
C LYS A 257 -17.16 21.53 -14.71
N ASP A 258 -16.20 21.75 -13.81
CA ASP A 258 -14.90 21.09 -13.84
C ASP A 258 -14.67 20.07 -12.71
N TYR A 259 -15.67 19.79 -11.87
CA TYR A 259 -15.53 18.79 -10.81
C TYR A 259 -15.63 17.37 -11.35
N HIS A 260 -14.62 16.58 -11.03
CA HIS A 260 -14.54 15.17 -11.35
C HIS A 260 -14.40 14.36 -10.07
N TYR A 261 -15.02 13.19 -10.05
CA TYR A 261 -14.81 12.21 -8.99
C TYR A 261 -14.07 10.99 -9.52
N TYR A 262 -13.12 10.53 -8.73
CA TYR A 262 -12.14 9.51 -9.10
C TYR A 262 -12.27 8.32 -8.16
N GLU A 263 -12.42 7.13 -8.73
CA GLU A 263 -12.40 5.88 -7.96
C GLU A 263 -10.98 5.67 -7.39
N ALA A 264 -10.88 5.57 -6.08
CA ALA A 264 -9.61 5.49 -5.38
C ALA A 264 -9.67 4.37 -4.35
N ASN A 265 -8.51 3.79 -4.07
CA ASN A 265 -8.37 2.76 -3.05
C ASN A 265 -7.20 3.08 -2.11
N VAL A 266 -7.38 2.73 -0.85
CA VAL A 266 -6.30 2.61 0.12
C VAL A 266 -6.27 1.19 0.62
N SER A 267 -5.12 0.54 0.48
CA SER A 267 -4.91 -0.84 0.88
C SER A 267 -3.74 -0.95 1.83
N LEU A 268 -3.92 -1.70 2.91
CA LEU A 268 -2.88 -1.99 3.88
C LEU A 268 -2.80 -3.49 4.12
N LEU A 269 -1.58 -4.03 4.06
CA LEU A 269 -1.24 -5.37 4.54
C LEU A 269 -0.16 -5.22 5.61
N VAL A 270 -0.44 -5.64 6.83
CA VAL A 270 0.54 -5.79 7.91
C VAL A 270 0.74 -7.28 8.14
N THR A 271 1.98 -7.74 8.05
CA THR A 271 2.30 -9.16 8.18
C THR A 271 3.68 -9.37 8.76
N GLY A 272 3.86 -10.46 9.47
CA GLY A 272 5.13 -10.77 10.11
C GLY A 272 5.12 -12.11 10.78
N ILE A 273 6.32 -12.52 11.20
CA ILE A 273 6.47 -13.69 12.05
C ILE A 273 5.96 -13.32 13.44
N ASP A 274 6.37 -12.22 14.02
CA ASP A 274 6.00 -11.86 15.39
C ASP A 274 5.94 -10.33 15.55
N GLU A 275 5.66 -9.85 16.75
CA GLU A 275 5.62 -8.41 17.05
C GLU A 275 6.99 -7.72 16.95
N TRP A 276 8.07 -8.49 16.73
CA TRP A 276 9.44 -7.98 16.60
C TRP A 276 9.87 -7.84 15.15
N PHE A 277 9.51 -8.79 14.29
CA PHE A 277 9.94 -8.86 12.90
C PHE A 277 8.72 -8.90 11.97
N TRP A 278 8.32 -7.72 11.54
CA TRP A 278 7.13 -7.53 10.71
C TRP A 278 7.29 -6.41 9.70
N GLN A 279 6.42 -6.40 8.70
CA GLN A 279 6.40 -5.38 7.68
C GLN A 279 4.98 -4.98 7.29
N ALA A 280 4.85 -3.79 6.73
CA ALA A 280 3.61 -3.35 6.15
C ALA A 280 3.79 -2.86 4.71
N TYR A 281 2.78 -3.13 3.89
CA TYR A 281 2.61 -2.59 2.56
C TYR A 281 1.40 -1.65 2.58
N CYS A 282 1.61 -0.36 2.35
CA CYS A 282 0.57 0.63 2.24
C CYS A 282 0.51 1.14 0.80
N LEU A 283 -0.53 0.74 0.07
CA LEU A 283 -0.76 1.13 -1.31
C LEU A 283 -1.89 2.16 -1.34
N ILE A 284 -1.65 3.33 -1.92
CA ILE A 284 -2.68 4.36 -2.07
C ILE A 284 -2.79 4.79 -3.53
N ASP A 285 -4.01 5.02 -4.01
CA ASP A 285 -4.19 5.71 -5.28
C ASP A 285 -3.89 7.21 -5.12
N SER A 286 -3.03 7.75 -5.99
CA SER A 286 -2.62 9.16 -5.98
C SER A 286 -2.77 9.86 -7.34
N TYR A 287 -3.18 9.12 -8.36
CA TYR A 287 -3.22 9.57 -9.77
C TYR A 287 -4.14 10.76 -10.02
N PHE A 288 -5.14 10.98 -9.17
CA PHE A 288 -6.07 12.10 -9.23
C PHE A 288 -5.54 13.37 -8.55
N SER A 289 -4.31 13.36 -8.03
CA SER A 289 -3.70 14.50 -7.36
C SER A 289 -2.35 14.85 -7.98
N PRO A 290 -2.31 15.65 -9.06
CA PRO A 290 -1.06 16.07 -9.70
C PRO A 290 -0.11 16.85 -8.77
N LYS A 291 -0.67 17.43 -7.70
CA LYS A 291 0.07 18.17 -6.66
C LYS A 291 0.56 17.27 -5.52
N TYR A 292 0.21 15.99 -5.52
CA TYR A 292 0.68 15.06 -4.50
C TYR A 292 2.19 14.86 -4.65
N ASN A 293 2.94 15.44 -3.71
CA ASN A 293 4.37 15.23 -3.64
C ASN A 293 4.66 14.30 -2.45
N PRO A 294 5.04 13.02 -2.70
CA PRO A 294 5.38 12.09 -1.64
C PRO A 294 6.51 12.62 -0.73
N LYS A 295 7.47 13.38 -1.28
CA LYS A 295 8.63 13.92 -0.53
C LYS A 295 8.25 14.74 0.70
N ARG A 296 7.06 15.35 0.71
CA ARG A 296 6.56 16.16 1.82
C ARG A 296 6.44 15.42 3.15
N HIS A 297 6.29 14.09 3.13
CA HIS A 297 6.25 13.28 4.36
C HIS A 297 7.62 13.15 5.04
N PHE A 298 8.70 13.46 4.33
CA PHE A 298 10.09 13.41 4.83
C PHE A 298 10.76 14.78 4.93
N GLU A 299 10.05 15.86 4.61
CA GLU A 299 10.55 17.22 4.72
C GLU A 299 10.30 17.76 6.14
N ARG A 300 11.34 18.26 6.81
CA ARG A 300 11.18 18.96 8.10
C ARG A 300 10.33 20.24 7.91
N PRO A 301 9.46 20.58 8.87
CA PRO A 301 9.24 19.93 10.17
C PRO A 301 8.26 18.74 10.14
N LYS A 302 7.70 18.39 8.98
CA LYS A 302 6.61 17.39 8.82
C LYS A 302 7.14 16.00 8.52
N TRP A 303 8.05 15.51 9.36
CA TRP A 303 8.58 14.16 9.26
C TRP A 303 7.57 13.14 9.83
N VAL A 304 6.60 12.74 9.02
CA VAL A 304 5.43 11.93 9.44
C VAL A 304 5.32 10.63 8.66
N ASP A 305 4.74 9.62 9.31
CA ASP A 305 4.48 8.33 8.69
C ASP A 305 3.46 8.52 7.56
N PRO A 306 3.83 8.23 6.31
CA PRO A 306 2.95 8.44 5.17
C PRO A 306 1.70 7.56 5.24
N CYS A 307 1.71 6.45 6.00
CA CYS A 307 0.57 5.54 6.15
C CYS A 307 -0.55 6.19 6.96
N THR A 308 -0.23 6.89 8.05
CA THR A 308 -1.18 7.63 8.88
C THR A 308 -1.36 9.09 8.44
N GLY A 309 -0.32 9.68 7.86
CA GLY A 309 -0.26 11.08 7.41
C GLY A 309 -0.05 12.11 8.53
N THR A 310 0.03 11.66 9.78
CA THR A 310 0.01 12.56 10.96
C THR A 310 1.01 12.14 12.04
N ARG A 311 1.34 10.86 12.17
CA ARG A 311 2.22 10.37 13.23
C ARG A 311 3.68 10.74 12.95
N PRO A 312 4.41 11.36 13.88
CA PRO A 312 5.85 11.58 13.72
C PRO A 312 6.59 10.25 13.52
N LEU A 313 7.51 10.22 12.57
CA LEU A 313 8.26 9.00 12.27
C LEU A 313 9.16 8.57 13.44
N GLU A 314 9.69 9.53 14.21
CA GLU A 314 10.51 9.32 15.41
C GLU A 314 9.86 8.41 16.46
N PHE A 315 8.52 8.44 16.57
CA PHE A 315 7.73 7.68 17.53
C PHE A 315 6.80 6.67 16.79
N PRO A 316 7.36 5.61 16.19
CA PRO A 316 6.61 4.67 15.38
C PRO A 316 5.73 3.77 16.25
N HIS A 317 4.56 3.37 15.73
CA HIS A 317 3.84 2.23 16.30
C HIS A 317 4.64 0.95 16.02
N TRP A 318 5.15 0.34 17.08
CA TRP A 318 5.88 -0.93 17.06
C TRP A 318 4.95 -2.14 17.11
N ASN A 319 3.84 -2.06 17.84
CA ASN A 319 2.85 -3.11 17.87
C ASN A 319 2.14 -3.15 16.50
N PRO A 320 2.19 -4.26 15.75
CA PRO A 320 1.58 -4.33 14.42
C PRO A 320 0.05 -4.19 14.44
N ARG A 321 -0.62 -4.59 15.54
CA ARG A 321 -2.08 -4.42 15.70
C ARG A 321 -2.44 -2.96 15.86
N GLU A 322 -1.68 -2.24 16.68
CA GLU A 322 -1.91 -0.81 16.88
C GLU A 322 -1.54 0.00 15.65
N PHE A 323 -0.45 -0.33 14.97
CA PHE A 323 -0.13 0.26 13.67
C PHE A 323 -1.27 0.05 12.68
N PHE A 324 -1.78 -1.18 12.55
CA PHE A 324 -2.92 -1.49 11.69
C PHE A 324 -4.15 -0.63 12.03
N LEU A 325 -4.52 -0.53 13.32
CA LEU A 325 -5.68 0.24 13.76
C LEU A 325 -5.48 1.75 13.59
N ALA A 326 -4.28 2.27 13.83
CA ALA A 326 -3.96 3.68 13.64
C ALA A 326 -4.08 4.08 12.16
N VAL A 327 -3.52 3.27 11.26
CA VAL A 327 -3.64 3.49 9.81
C VAL A 327 -5.10 3.32 9.38
N LEU A 328 -5.80 2.30 9.87
CA LEU A 328 -7.22 2.09 9.55
C LEU A 328 -8.07 3.31 9.95
N SER A 329 -7.91 3.81 11.18
CA SER A 329 -8.63 4.98 11.67
C SER A 329 -8.35 6.21 10.80
N ALA A 330 -7.09 6.52 10.53
CA ALA A 330 -6.71 7.67 9.70
C ALA A 330 -7.26 7.58 8.27
N ARG A 331 -7.28 6.38 7.68
CA ARG A 331 -7.73 6.18 6.29
C ARG A 331 -9.24 6.09 6.15
N LEU A 332 -9.94 5.58 7.16
CA LEU A 332 -11.40 5.69 7.24
C LEU A 332 -11.86 7.14 7.38
N ASP A 333 -11.18 7.93 8.21
CA ASP A 333 -11.47 9.37 8.32
C ASP A 333 -11.25 10.07 6.97
N GLN A 334 -10.12 9.81 6.29
CA GLN A 334 -9.88 10.34 4.95
C GLN A 334 -11.00 9.96 3.97
N ALA A 335 -11.35 8.66 3.89
CA ALA A 335 -12.40 8.19 3.00
C ALA A 335 -13.76 8.84 3.32
N THR A 336 -14.08 9.00 4.61
CA THR A 336 -15.31 9.65 5.08
C THR A 336 -15.37 11.12 4.66
N ARG A 337 -14.26 11.85 4.77
CA ARG A 337 -14.18 13.25 4.33
C ARG A 337 -14.33 13.38 2.82
N GLU A 338 -13.72 12.50 2.04
CA GLU A 338 -13.82 12.50 0.57
C GLU A 338 -15.27 12.20 0.12
N TRP A 339 -15.91 11.21 0.73
CA TRP A 339 -17.32 10.90 0.50
C TRP A 339 -18.25 12.05 0.88
N ARG A 340 -18.04 12.67 2.05
CA ARG A 340 -18.82 13.82 2.50
C ARG A 340 -18.69 14.99 1.53
N ALA A 341 -17.47 15.33 1.12
CA ALA A 341 -17.23 16.39 0.15
C ALA A 341 -17.96 16.14 -1.19
N LEU A 342 -17.98 14.89 -1.67
CA LEU A 342 -18.72 14.50 -2.87
C LEU A 342 -20.24 14.71 -2.71
N ILE A 343 -20.81 14.21 -1.60
CA ILE A 343 -22.25 14.30 -1.32
C ILE A 343 -22.66 15.76 -1.14
N ASP A 344 -21.97 16.52 -0.29
CA ASP A 344 -22.28 17.93 -0.02
C ASP A 344 -22.25 18.77 -1.30
N THR A 345 -21.26 18.51 -2.18
CA THR A 345 -21.16 19.20 -3.48
C THR A 345 -22.32 18.82 -4.39
N PHE A 346 -22.68 17.53 -4.45
CA PHE A 346 -23.80 17.07 -5.27
C PHE A 346 -25.15 17.61 -4.77
N ASP A 347 -25.40 17.60 -3.46
CA ASP A 347 -26.61 18.14 -2.84
C ASP A 347 -26.74 19.65 -3.07
N GLY A 348 -25.62 20.38 -3.01
CA GLY A 348 -25.56 21.79 -3.37
C GLY A 348 -25.99 22.04 -4.83
N ARG A 349 -25.51 21.22 -5.77
CA ARG A 349 -25.91 21.29 -7.19
C ARG A 349 -27.37 20.93 -7.40
N MET A 350 -27.85 19.89 -6.73
CA MET A 350 -29.23 19.46 -6.82
C MET A 350 -30.17 20.58 -6.33
N SER A 351 -29.82 21.22 -5.21
CA SER A 351 -30.56 22.36 -4.67
C SER A 351 -30.57 23.56 -5.63
N ALA A 352 -29.44 23.88 -6.26
CA ALA A 352 -29.35 24.94 -7.26
C ALA A 352 -30.21 24.64 -8.50
N TYR A 353 -30.17 23.39 -8.98
CA TYR A 353 -30.95 22.94 -10.12
C TYR A 353 -32.47 23.03 -9.84
N VAL A 354 -32.94 22.59 -8.68
CA VAL A 354 -34.35 22.71 -8.28
C VAL A 354 -34.81 24.17 -8.23
N ARG A 355 -33.98 25.08 -7.71
CA ARG A 355 -34.28 26.52 -7.68
C ARG A 355 -34.41 27.11 -9.09
N LEU A 356 -33.51 26.74 -10.01
CA LEU A 356 -33.58 27.19 -11.39
C LEU A 356 -34.88 26.73 -12.06
N LEU A 357 -35.23 25.46 -11.93
CA LEU A 357 -36.50 24.95 -12.47
C LEU A 357 -37.71 25.67 -11.87
N SER A 358 -37.69 25.96 -10.57
CA SER A 358 -38.80 26.65 -9.89
C SER A 358 -38.97 28.11 -10.33
N LEU A 359 -37.90 28.77 -10.80
CA LEU A 359 -37.96 30.11 -11.38
C LEU A 359 -38.52 30.10 -12.80
N ASP A 360 -38.25 29.05 -13.58
CA ASP A 360 -38.78 28.89 -14.94
C ASP A 360 -40.29 28.58 -14.99
N PHE A 361 -40.91 28.18 -13.86
CA PHE A 361 -42.36 27.96 -13.74
C PHE A 361 -43.18 29.21 -13.33
N ILE A 362 -42.52 30.36 -13.10
CA ILE A 362 -43.17 31.62 -12.67
C ILE A 362 -43.22 32.66 -13.82
N ILE A 363 -42.74 32.31 -15.01
CA ILE A 363 -42.86 33.10 -16.25
C ILE A 363 -43.93 32.44 -17.13
#